data_AF-A0A971I4V3-F1
#
_entry.id   AF-A0A971I4V3-F1
#
_cell.length_a   1.000
_cell.length_b   1.000
_cell.length_c   1.000
_cell.angle_alpha   90.00
_cell.angle_beta   90.00
_cell.angle_gamma   90.00
#
_symmetry.space_group_name_H-M   'P 1'
#
loop_
_entity.id
_entity.type
_entity.pdbx_description
1 polymer ?
#
loop_
_entity_poly.entity_id
_entity_poly.type
_entity_poly.pdbx_seq_one_letter_code
_entity_poly.pdbx_strand_id
1 'polypeptide(L)'
;MTYASRYLRITDPLMEGIDVTNIQQRLSELGFYEGDITGVYDRQTAEAVRNFQQQNGLTADGIVGPDTWNAVGISPELLQFFNTEYNITIDLEEKELTLRQGEQILEVYPVAVGTPSTPTPTGNWRIIQKTLNPGGPFGARWMRLSVPWGGYGIHGTDEPGSIGTAASHGCVRMLNEDVIELYDIVPLGTEVKITGITFTGRTLYLGVQPGEDVRSVQEILQELGYYGGPLDAVYDEEVRDAVLELQKDYGLISDGVVGPNTYEVLGKLRDILANSQEP
;
A
#
# COMPACT_ATOMS: atom_id res chain seq x y z
N MET A 1 23.00 1.06 7.16
CA MET A 1 22.02 0.29 7.95
C MET A 1 20.91 -0.09 6.99
N THR A 2 21.01 -1.29 6.43
CA THR A 2 20.27 -1.75 5.25
C THR A 2 19.20 -2.75 5.67
N TYR A 3 17.94 -2.34 5.67
CA TYR A 3 16.81 -3.26 5.82
C TYR A 3 16.05 -3.41 4.51
N ALA A 4 16.82 -3.76 3.47
CA ALA A 4 16.28 -4.60 2.41
C ALA A 4 15.64 -5.81 3.04
N SER A 5 14.51 -6.26 2.51
CA SER A 5 14.11 -7.66 2.63
C SER A 5 15.15 -8.55 1.94
N ARG A 6 16.31 -8.64 2.57
CA ARG A 6 17.43 -9.50 2.25
C ARG A 6 17.01 -10.92 2.62
N TYR A 7 17.38 -11.86 1.77
CA TYR A 7 17.21 -13.28 2.06
C TYR A 7 18.00 -13.64 3.32
N LEU A 8 17.31 -13.96 4.41
CA LEU A 8 17.97 -14.37 5.66
C LEU A 8 18.60 -15.73 5.46
N ARG A 9 19.90 -15.83 5.71
CA ARG A 9 20.71 -17.02 5.52
C ARG A 9 21.97 -16.92 6.37
N ILE A 10 22.68 -18.03 6.49
CA ILE A 10 24.01 -18.01 7.09
C ILE A 10 24.95 -17.22 6.15
N THR A 11 25.64 -16.23 6.71
CA THR A 11 26.72 -15.45 6.07
C THR A 11 27.93 -15.37 7.01
N ASP A 12 29.03 -14.78 6.55
CA ASP A 12 30.20 -14.45 7.37
C ASP A 12 30.57 -12.96 7.16
N PRO A 13 30.34 -12.07 8.15
CA PRO A 13 29.76 -12.33 9.47
C PRO A 13 28.28 -12.75 9.38
N LEU A 14 27.74 -13.35 10.46
CA LEU A 14 26.34 -13.77 10.50
C LEU A 14 25.40 -12.58 10.30
N MET A 15 24.22 -12.86 9.73
CA MET A 15 23.19 -11.85 9.55
C MET A 15 22.59 -11.52 10.92
N GLU A 16 22.57 -10.25 11.28
CA GLU A 16 21.93 -9.76 12.50
C GLU A 16 20.85 -8.74 12.14
N GLY A 17 19.81 -8.66 12.96
CA GLY A 17 18.77 -7.63 12.80
C GLY A 17 17.40 -8.02 13.32
N ILE A 18 16.50 -7.03 13.32
CA ILE A 18 15.10 -7.23 13.74
C ILE A 18 14.34 -8.21 12.83
N ASP A 19 14.73 -8.29 11.55
CA ASP A 19 14.24 -9.29 10.60
C ASP A 19 14.53 -10.72 11.06
N VAL A 20 15.72 -10.95 11.64
CA VAL A 20 16.11 -12.22 12.23
C VAL A 20 15.35 -12.50 13.53
N THR A 21 15.22 -11.50 14.41
CA THR A 21 14.40 -11.60 15.62
C THR A 21 12.97 -12.04 15.28
N ASN A 22 12.38 -11.41 14.26
CA ASN A 22 11.01 -11.68 13.84
C ASN A 22 10.83 -13.11 13.31
N ILE A 23 11.77 -13.62 12.51
CA ILE A 23 11.66 -15.01 12.03
C ILE A 23 11.85 -16.01 13.18
N GLN A 24 12.80 -15.78 14.09
CA GLN A 24 13.02 -16.63 15.26
C GLN A 24 11.76 -16.70 16.13
N GLN A 25 11.16 -15.54 16.43
CA GLN A 25 9.92 -15.45 17.20
C GLN A 25 8.78 -16.18 16.49
N ARG A 26 8.59 -15.94 15.18
CA ARG A 26 7.49 -16.55 14.45
C ARG A 26 7.64 -18.06 14.33
N LEU A 27 8.84 -18.56 14.07
CA LEU A 27 9.10 -19.99 14.07
C LEU A 27 8.89 -20.60 15.45
N SER A 28 9.18 -19.87 16.53
CA SER A 28 8.90 -20.33 17.89
C SER A 28 7.40 -20.44 18.17
N GLU A 29 6.61 -19.44 17.78
CA GLU A 29 5.13 -19.47 17.86
C GLU A 29 4.53 -20.63 17.05
N LEU A 30 5.12 -20.95 15.91
CA LEU A 30 4.70 -22.05 15.04
C LEU A 30 5.24 -23.42 15.48
N GLY A 31 6.06 -23.48 16.54
CA GLY A 31 6.63 -24.72 17.07
C GLY A 31 7.82 -25.29 16.30
N PHE A 32 8.49 -24.47 15.48
CA PHE A 32 9.66 -24.85 14.67
C PHE A 32 11.00 -24.39 15.26
N TYR A 33 11.00 -23.45 16.21
CA TYR A 33 12.22 -22.91 16.82
C TYR A 33 12.13 -22.90 18.35
N GLU A 34 13.07 -23.58 19.00
CA GLU A 34 13.16 -23.71 20.46
C GLU A 34 14.36 -22.94 21.06
N GLY A 35 15.12 -22.23 20.23
CA GLY A 35 16.28 -21.44 20.65
C GLY A 35 15.91 -20.07 21.20
N ASP A 36 16.91 -19.37 21.73
CA ASP A 36 16.76 -17.97 22.16
C ASP A 36 16.51 -17.06 20.94
N ILE A 37 15.68 -16.03 21.13
CA ILE A 37 15.44 -15.00 20.12
C ILE A 37 16.58 -13.97 20.22
N THR A 38 17.68 -14.25 19.52
CA THR A 38 18.93 -13.48 19.60
C THR A 38 19.01 -12.36 18.57
N GLY A 39 18.21 -12.42 17.51
CA GLY A 39 18.36 -11.54 16.35
C GLY A 39 19.59 -11.85 15.49
N VAL A 40 20.22 -13.01 15.68
CA VAL A 40 21.39 -13.49 14.92
C VAL A 40 21.01 -14.75 14.12
N TYR A 41 21.21 -14.74 12.80
CA TYR A 41 20.77 -15.81 11.91
C TYR A 41 21.83 -16.91 11.88
N ASP A 42 21.82 -17.72 12.93
CA ASP A 42 22.76 -18.80 13.15
C ASP A 42 22.29 -20.12 12.50
N ARG A 43 23.04 -21.21 12.79
CA ARG A 43 22.69 -22.55 12.29
C ARG A 43 21.35 -23.04 12.82
N GLN A 44 21.02 -22.74 14.07
CA GLN A 44 19.78 -23.19 14.70
C GLN A 44 18.58 -22.52 14.01
N THR A 45 18.67 -21.22 13.73
CA THR A 45 17.68 -20.47 12.99
C THR A 45 17.50 -21.04 11.57
N ALA A 46 18.61 -21.29 10.86
CA ALA A 46 18.57 -21.85 9.51
C ALA A 46 17.95 -23.26 9.46
N GLU A 47 18.19 -24.09 10.48
CA GLU A 47 17.58 -25.42 10.61
C GLU A 47 16.08 -25.34 10.89
N ALA A 48 15.64 -24.44 11.78
CA ALA A 48 14.23 -24.21 12.03
C ALA A 48 13.48 -23.73 10.77
N VAL A 49 14.09 -22.80 10.02
CA VAL A 49 13.57 -22.34 8.72
C VAL A 49 13.43 -23.51 7.75
N ARG A 50 14.46 -24.36 7.65
CA ARG A 50 14.44 -25.53 6.76
C ARG A 50 13.32 -26.51 7.13
N ASN A 51 13.14 -26.78 8.42
CA ASN A 51 12.08 -27.67 8.91
C ASN A 51 10.69 -27.09 8.61
N PHE A 52 10.52 -25.79 8.83
CA PHE A 52 9.30 -25.07 8.49
C PHE A 52 8.98 -25.15 6.98
N GLN A 53 9.97 -24.83 6.13
CA GLN A 53 9.83 -24.91 4.68
C GLN A 53 9.42 -26.31 4.23
N GLN A 54 10.09 -27.35 4.76
CA GLN A 54 9.78 -28.74 4.43
C GLN A 54 8.33 -29.11 4.79
N GLN A 55 7.85 -28.73 5.99
CA GLN A 55 6.49 -29.05 6.41
C GLN A 55 5.42 -28.26 5.63
N ASN A 56 5.76 -27.10 5.10
CA ASN A 56 4.83 -26.21 4.38
C ASN A 56 4.95 -26.33 2.85
N GLY A 57 5.65 -27.35 2.34
CA GLY A 57 5.75 -27.61 0.90
C GLY A 57 6.59 -26.59 0.13
N LEU A 58 7.49 -25.87 0.82
CA LEU A 58 8.45 -24.95 0.23
C LEU A 58 9.78 -25.64 -0.06
N THR A 59 10.64 -24.98 -0.86
CA THR A 59 12.04 -25.39 -0.99
C THR A 59 12.74 -25.28 0.36
N ALA A 60 13.19 -26.42 0.90
CA ALA A 60 13.83 -26.52 2.22
C ALA A 60 15.33 -26.15 2.17
N ASP A 61 15.65 -24.93 1.76
CA ASP A 61 17.01 -24.42 1.64
C ASP A 61 17.56 -23.78 2.94
N GLY A 62 16.68 -23.48 3.91
CA GLY A 62 17.04 -22.76 5.12
C GLY A 62 17.27 -21.26 4.88
N ILE A 63 16.75 -20.73 3.77
CA ILE A 63 16.83 -19.32 3.39
C ILE A 63 15.45 -18.67 3.52
N VAL A 64 15.33 -17.63 4.33
CA VAL A 64 14.07 -16.88 4.47
C VAL A 64 13.92 -15.90 3.32
N GLY A 65 13.32 -16.38 2.24
CA GLY A 65 12.86 -15.58 1.11
C GLY A 65 11.37 -15.22 1.19
N PRO A 66 10.85 -14.51 0.16
CA PRO A 66 9.43 -14.24 -0.05
C PRO A 66 8.46 -15.36 0.35
N ASP A 67 8.65 -16.56 -0.18
CA ASP A 67 7.72 -17.67 0.02
C ASP A 67 7.75 -18.19 1.46
N THR A 68 8.92 -18.14 2.09
CA THR A 68 9.05 -18.50 3.51
C THR A 68 8.34 -17.47 4.38
N TRP A 69 8.53 -16.17 4.12
CA TRP A 69 7.80 -15.10 4.79
C TRP A 69 6.28 -15.22 4.63
N ASN A 70 5.82 -15.56 3.42
CA ASN A 70 4.40 -15.77 3.15
C ASN A 70 3.82 -16.93 3.97
N ALA A 71 4.55 -18.04 4.04
CA ALA A 71 4.07 -19.22 4.72
C ALA A 71 4.11 -19.07 6.24
N VAL A 72 5.13 -18.41 6.82
CA VAL A 72 5.14 -18.18 8.27
C VAL A 72 4.03 -17.21 8.68
N GLY A 73 3.66 -16.26 7.80
CA GLY A 73 2.68 -15.22 8.08
C GLY A 73 3.17 -14.20 9.11
N ILE A 74 2.38 -13.13 9.30
CA ILE A 74 2.66 -12.07 10.28
C ILE A 74 1.68 -12.25 11.45
N SER A 75 2.18 -12.40 12.69
CA SER A 75 1.30 -12.34 13.87
C SER A 75 0.91 -10.89 14.18
N PRO A 76 -0.30 -10.63 14.69
CA PRO A 76 -0.70 -9.30 15.16
C PRO A 76 0.24 -8.73 16.23
N GLU A 77 0.88 -9.59 17.03
CA GLU A 77 1.87 -9.22 18.03
C GLU A 77 3.20 -8.77 17.38
N LEU A 78 3.61 -9.39 16.26
CA LEU A 78 4.78 -8.97 15.47
C LEU A 78 4.58 -7.59 14.82
N LEU A 79 3.35 -7.11 14.65
CA LEU A 79 3.10 -5.74 14.19
C LEU A 79 3.66 -4.67 15.13
N GLN A 80 3.84 -5.01 16.41
CA GLN A 80 4.40 -4.12 17.43
C GLN A 80 5.93 -4.03 17.39
N PHE A 81 6.58 -4.95 16.66
CA PHE A 81 8.05 -5.06 16.55
C PHE A 81 8.58 -4.72 15.16
N PHE A 82 7.72 -4.40 14.19
CA PHE A 82 8.20 -3.84 12.93
C PHE A 82 8.80 -2.46 13.17
N ASN A 83 10.01 -2.28 12.65
CA ASN A 83 10.68 -0.99 12.69
C ASN A 83 9.81 0.04 11.94
N THR A 84 9.10 0.87 12.69
CA THR A 84 8.25 1.96 12.19
C THR A 84 9.05 3.14 11.66
N GLU A 85 10.38 3.02 11.66
CA GLU A 85 11.27 4.06 11.18
C GLU A 85 10.99 4.36 9.70
N TYR A 86 10.70 3.36 8.87
CA TYR A 86 10.32 3.60 7.49
C TYR A 86 8.81 3.75 7.31
N ASN A 87 8.41 4.78 6.59
CA ASN A 87 7.04 4.96 6.11
C ASN A 87 7.04 5.39 4.65
N ILE A 88 5.97 5.01 3.96
CA ILE A 88 5.72 5.36 2.57
C ILE A 88 4.47 6.24 2.53
N THR A 89 4.54 7.36 1.83
CA THR A 89 3.36 8.11 1.39
C THR A 89 3.23 8.00 -0.12
N ILE A 90 2.04 7.67 -0.61
CA ILE A 90 1.74 7.64 -2.04
C ILE A 90 0.69 8.70 -2.30
N ASP A 91 1.06 9.70 -3.09
CA ASP A 91 0.17 10.76 -3.52
C ASP A 91 -0.40 10.42 -4.90
N LEU A 92 -1.74 10.26 -4.98
CA LEU A 92 -2.41 9.85 -6.22
C LEU A 92 -2.52 11.00 -7.24
N GLU A 93 -2.39 12.26 -6.83
CA GLU A 93 -2.43 13.43 -7.73
C GLU A 93 -1.09 13.70 -8.37
N GLU A 94 -0.07 13.84 -7.53
CA GLU A 94 1.31 14.03 -7.97
C GLU A 94 1.84 12.76 -8.64
N LYS A 95 1.21 11.60 -8.32
CA LYS A 95 1.63 10.27 -8.75
C LYS A 95 3.07 10.04 -8.34
N GLU A 96 3.31 10.31 -7.06
CA GLU A 96 4.60 10.16 -6.42
C GLU A 96 4.50 9.24 -5.21
N LEU A 97 5.54 8.43 -5.01
CA LEU A 97 5.77 7.65 -3.81
C LEU A 97 6.95 8.28 -3.06
N THR A 98 6.69 8.82 -1.88
CA THR A 98 7.71 9.34 -0.97
C THR A 98 8.09 8.28 0.04
N LEU A 99 9.37 7.92 0.10
CA LEU A 99 9.96 7.06 1.13
C LEU A 99 10.61 7.93 2.22
N ARG A 100 10.25 7.67 3.48
CA ARG A 100 10.79 8.38 4.65
C ARG A 100 11.42 7.44 5.66
N GLN A 101 12.37 7.97 6.42
CA GLN A 101 12.93 7.39 7.64
C GLN A 101 12.69 8.39 8.79
N GLY A 102 11.70 8.13 9.63
CA GLY A 102 11.15 9.12 10.56
C GLY A 102 10.53 10.29 9.80
N GLU A 103 11.00 11.51 10.09
CA GLU A 103 10.57 12.72 9.38
C GLU A 103 11.40 13.00 8.12
N GLN A 104 12.56 12.37 7.96
CA GLN A 104 13.47 12.61 6.84
C GLN A 104 12.95 11.92 5.57
N ILE A 105 12.83 12.69 4.49
CA ILE A 105 12.62 12.13 3.14
C ILE A 105 13.94 11.51 2.69
N LEU A 106 13.89 10.23 2.33
CA LEU A 106 15.02 9.55 1.72
C LEU A 106 14.96 9.68 0.20
N GLU A 107 13.82 9.33 -0.39
CA GLU A 107 13.64 9.33 -1.84
C GLU A 107 12.18 9.64 -2.23
N VAL A 108 12.02 10.14 -3.45
CA VAL A 108 10.71 10.36 -4.10
C VAL A 108 10.74 9.72 -5.47
N TYR A 109 9.79 8.83 -5.72
CA TYR A 109 9.72 8.05 -6.95
C TYR A 109 8.46 8.42 -7.74
N PRO A 110 8.56 8.64 -9.06
CA PRO A 110 7.37 8.75 -9.89
C PRO A 110 6.68 7.38 -10.00
N VAL A 111 5.36 7.35 -9.94
CA VAL A 111 4.56 6.12 -10.00
C VAL A 111 3.44 6.20 -11.03
N ALA A 112 2.89 5.05 -11.41
CA ALA A 112 1.57 4.99 -12.04
C ALA A 112 0.56 4.43 -11.05
N VAL A 113 -0.65 4.99 -11.07
CA VAL A 113 -1.73 4.62 -10.14
C VAL A 113 -2.92 4.01 -10.90
N GLY A 114 -3.91 3.55 -10.15
CA GLY A 114 -5.14 3.01 -10.72
C GLY A 114 -5.88 4.02 -11.58
N THR A 115 -6.51 3.55 -12.66
CA THR A 115 -7.47 4.37 -13.42
C THR A 115 -8.68 4.74 -12.57
N PRO A 116 -9.48 5.75 -12.94
CA PRO A 116 -10.75 6.02 -12.26
C PRO A 116 -11.68 4.79 -12.21
N SER A 117 -11.68 3.92 -13.22
CA SER A 117 -12.49 2.69 -13.22
C SER A 117 -11.93 1.56 -12.35
N THR A 118 -10.65 1.60 -12.03
CA THR A 118 -9.93 0.55 -11.27
C THR A 118 -8.86 1.19 -10.40
N PRO A 119 -9.27 1.85 -9.31
CA PRO A 119 -8.42 2.84 -8.67
C PRO A 119 -7.60 2.30 -7.52
N THR A 120 -6.61 3.09 -7.12
CA THR A 120 -5.74 2.75 -6.00
C THR A 120 -6.44 3.09 -4.67
N PRO A 121 -6.49 2.16 -3.70
CA PRO A 121 -7.24 2.37 -2.47
C PRO A 121 -6.52 3.35 -1.54
N THR A 122 -7.19 4.46 -1.22
CA THR A 122 -6.72 5.41 -0.21
C THR A 122 -6.82 4.84 1.20
N GLY A 123 -6.05 5.41 2.13
CA GLY A 123 -6.04 5.00 3.54
C GLY A 123 -4.65 4.60 4.03
N ASN A 124 -4.62 4.01 5.23
CA ASN A 124 -3.39 3.55 5.86
C ASN A 124 -3.29 2.03 5.76
N TRP A 125 -2.26 1.57 5.05
CA TRP A 125 -1.99 0.17 4.77
C TRP A 125 -0.62 -0.22 5.31
N ARG A 126 -0.31 -1.52 5.21
CA ARG A 126 1.02 -2.06 5.49
C ARG A 126 1.49 -2.96 4.37
N ILE A 127 2.79 -3.01 4.15
CA ILE A 127 3.39 -4.05 3.29
C ILE A 127 3.35 -5.38 4.06
N ILE A 128 2.59 -6.35 3.55
CA ILE A 128 2.36 -7.63 4.24
C ILE A 128 2.95 -8.83 3.49
N GLN A 129 3.40 -8.63 2.27
CA GLN A 129 4.08 -9.66 1.48
C GLN A 129 5.00 -8.99 0.47
N LYS A 130 6.10 -9.67 0.14
CA LYS A 130 7.10 -9.20 -0.82
C LYS A 130 7.51 -10.37 -1.71
N THR A 131 7.61 -10.16 -3.02
CA THR A 131 8.00 -11.19 -4.01
C THR A 131 9.13 -10.67 -4.89
N LEU A 132 10.19 -11.48 -5.00
CA LEU A 132 11.33 -11.23 -5.89
C LEU A 132 11.00 -11.75 -7.30
N ASN A 133 11.23 -10.92 -8.32
CA ASN A 133 11.11 -11.28 -9.74
C ASN A 133 9.76 -11.94 -10.12
N PRO A 134 8.61 -11.31 -9.81
CA PRO A 134 7.30 -11.83 -10.22
C PRO A 134 7.14 -11.89 -11.74
N GLY A 135 7.85 -11.03 -12.49
CA GLY A 135 7.82 -11.00 -13.95
C GLY A 135 6.51 -10.47 -14.53
N GLY A 136 6.47 -10.41 -15.87
CA GLY A 136 5.32 -9.90 -16.62
C GLY A 136 4.90 -8.49 -16.16
N PRO A 137 3.59 -8.24 -15.98
CA PRO A 137 3.08 -6.90 -15.64
C PRO A 137 3.53 -6.39 -14.26
N PHE A 138 4.11 -7.27 -13.43
CA PHE A 138 4.59 -6.96 -12.08
C PHE A 138 6.09 -6.67 -12.02
N GLY A 139 6.80 -6.82 -13.14
CA GLY A 139 8.20 -6.43 -13.27
C GLY A 139 9.14 -7.13 -12.28
N ALA A 140 10.09 -6.38 -11.74
CA ALA A 140 11.21 -6.91 -10.96
C ALA A 140 10.86 -7.23 -9.50
N ARG A 141 9.90 -6.54 -8.89
CA ARG A 141 9.52 -6.71 -7.48
C ARG A 141 8.03 -6.48 -7.30
N TRP A 142 7.46 -7.14 -6.30
CA TRP A 142 6.07 -6.94 -5.87
C TRP A 142 5.99 -6.84 -4.36
N MET A 143 5.20 -5.89 -3.84
CA MET A 143 4.95 -5.66 -2.42
C MET A 143 3.45 -5.53 -2.18
N ARG A 144 2.82 -6.53 -1.55
CA ARG A 144 1.38 -6.57 -1.30
C ARG A 144 1.00 -5.65 -0.13
N LEU A 145 -0.06 -4.88 -0.32
CA LEU A 145 -0.66 -4.03 0.71
C LEU A 145 -1.75 -4.77 1.51
N SER A 146 -1.95 -4.39 2.76
CA SER A 146 -2.93 -4.95 3.70
C SER A 146 -4.39 -4.56 3.41
N VAL A 147 -4.76 -4.45 2.14
CA VAL A 147 -6.12 -4.09 1.72
C VAL A 147 -7.01 -5.35 1.79
N PRO A 148 -8.06 -5.38 2.63
CA PRO A 148 -8.76 -6.62 2.93
C PRO A 148 -9.63 -7.14 1.77
N TRP A 149 -10.02 -6.27 0.83
CA TRP A 149 -10.91 -6.60 -0.27
C TRP A 149 -10.20 -6.84 -1.61
N GLY A 150 -8.87 -6.83 -1.69
CA GLY A 150 -8.19 -7.04 -2.97
C GLY A 150 -6.68 -7.29 -2.94
N GLY A 151 -6.15 -7.67 -4.09
CA GLY A 151 -4.73 -7.92 -4.33
C GLY A 151 -3.97 -6.66 -4.74
N TYR A 152 -4.04 -5.60 -3.91
CA TYR A 152 -3.34 -4.35 -4.18
C TYR A 152 -1.88 -4.43 -3.76
N GLY A 153 -0.99 -3.76 -4.50
CA GLY A 153 0.44 -3.78 -4.23
C GLY A 153 1.20 -2.65 -4.90
N ILE A 154 2.43 -2.45 -4.45
CA ILE A 154 3.47 -1.62 -5.08
C ILE A 154 4.38 -2.56 -5.86
N HIS A 155 4.62 -2.31 -7.15
CA HIS A 155 5.37 -3.24 -7.99
C HIS A 155 6.06 -2.59 -9.18
N GLY A 156 7.03 -3.31 -9.76
CA GLY A 156 7.67 -2.91 -11.01
C GLY A 156 6.75 -3.04 -12.21
N THR A 157 7.14 -2.58 -13.39
CA THR A 157 6.28 -2.70 -14.59
C THR A 157 7.07 -3.10 -15.83
N ASP A 158 6.40 -3.77 -16.77
CA ASP A 158 6.84 -3.97 -18.15
C ASP A 158 6.37 -2.85 -19.10
N GLU A 159 5.58 -1.90 -18.59
CA GLU A 159 5.07 -0.72 -19.30
C GLU A 159 5.64 0.57 -18.68
N PRO A 160 6.95 0.85 -18.79
CA PRO A 160 7.56 2.03 -18.14
C PRO A 160 6.98 3.37 -18.61
N GLY A 161 6.39 3.42 -19.80
CA GLY A 161 5.67 4.61 -20.29
C GLY A 161 4.37 4.93 -19.55
N SER A 162 3.91 4.04 -18.65
CA SER A 162 2.74 4.30 -17.79
C SER A 162 3.06 5.19 -16.58
N ILE A 163 4.34 5.29 -16.18
CA ILE A 163 4.77 6.05 -15.00
C ILE A 163 4.43 7.53 -15.17
N GLY A 164 3.87 8.16 -14.13
CA GLY A 164 3.33 9.52 -14.17
C GLY A 164 1.88 9.60 -14.68
N THR A 165 1.19 8.46 -14.84
CA THR A 165 -0.21 8.42 -15.31
C THR A 165 -1.11 7.52 -14.45
N ALA A 166 -2.43 7.67 -14.62
CA ALA A 166 -3.42 6.74 -14.08
C ALA A 166 -3.67 5.64 -15.14
N ALA A 167 -3.06 4.47 -14.97
CA ALA A 167 -2.98 3.45 -16.01
C ALA A 167 -3.05 2.00 -15.49
N SER A 168 -3.15 1.80 -14.17
CA SER A 168 -3.16 0.46 -13.58
C SER A 168 -4.58 -0.01 -13.23
N HIS A 169 -4.69 -1.29 -12.84
CA HIS A 169 -5.93 -1.87 -12.30
C HIS A 169 -6.05 -1.68 -10.77
N GLY A 170 -5.42 -0.64 -10.22
CA GLY A 170 -5.48 -0.24 -8.82
C GLY A 170 -4.16 -0.39 -8.07
N CYS A 171 -3.19 -1.10 -8.64
CA CYS A 171 -1.86 -1.24 -8.05
C CYS A 171 -0.97 -0.01 -8.33
N VAL A 172 0.05 0.20 -7.52
CA VAL A 172 1.02 1.27 -7.73
C VAL A 172 2.20 0.71 -8.52
N ARG A 173 2.36 1.16 -9.76
CA ARG A 173 3.46 0.77 -10.64
C ARG A 173 4.65 1.70 -10.43
N MET A 174 5.84 1.14 -10.42
CA MET A 174 7.12 1.84 -10.33
C MET A 174 8.02 1.38 -11.48
N LEU A 175 9.03 2.18 -11.83
CA LEU A 175 10.12 1.69 -12.67
C LEU A 175 10.80 0.50 -11.98
N ASN A 176 11.33 -0.44 -12.78
CA ASN A 176 11.95 -1.64 -12.22
C ASN A 176 13.19 -1.31 -11.38
N GLU A 177 13.93 -0.26 -11.70
CA GLU A 177 15.10 0.18 -10.94
C GLU A 177 14.67 0.73 -9.57
N ASP A 178 13.71 1.66 -9.58
CA ASP A 178 13.13 2.27 -8.38
C ASP A 178 12.48 1.25 -7.43
N VAL A 179 11.71 0.29 -7.97
CA VAL A 179 11.06 -0.72 -7.12
C VAL A 179 12.08 -1.68 -6.51
N ILE A 180 13.21 -1.95 -7.18
CA ILE A 180 14.28 -2.76 -6.62
C ILE A 180 14.86 -2.05 -5.41
N GLU A 181 15.15 -0.76 -5.53
CA GLU A 181 15.65 0.07 -4.44
C GLU A 181 14.65 0.14 -3.28
N LEU A 182 13.40 0.53 -3.53
CA LEU A 182 12.37 0.60 -2.49
C LEU A 182 12.21 -0.75 -1.78
N TYR A 183 12.14 -1.85 -2.54
CA TYR A 183 12.09 -3.21 -2.00
C TYR A 183 13.31 -3.53 -1.14
N ASP A 184 14.48 -3.02 -1.50
CA ASP A 184 15.72 -3.20 -0.75
C ASP A 184 15.90 -2.16 0.38
N ILE A 185 14.91 -1.31 0.68
CA ILE A 185 14.96 -0.42 1.85
C ILE A 185 13.88 -0.76 2.88
N VAL A 186 12.66 -1.11 2.43
CA VAL A 186 11.51 -1.22 3.34
C VAL A 186 11.28 -2.65 3.84
N PRO A 187 11.16 -2.89 5.16
CA PRO A 187 10.79 -4.19 5.68
C PRO A 187 9.31 -4.54 5.46
N LEU A 188 8.93 -5.78 5.74
CA LEU A 188 7.53 -6.11 5.98
C LEU A 188 7.01 -5.28 7.16
N GLY A 189 5.72 -4.95 7.15
CA GLY A 189 5.07 -4.14 8.16
C GLY A 189 5.19 -2.63 7.97
N THR A 190 6.05 -2.15 7.06
CA THR A 190 6.17 -0.72 6.70
C THR A 190 4.80 -0.13 6.40
N GLU A 191 4.52 1.00 7.05
CA GLU A 191 3.29 1.74 6.87
C GLU A 191 3.28 2.42 5.49
N VAL A 192 2.14 2.32 4.81
CA VAL A 192 1.89 2.90 3.50
C VAL A 192 0.63 3.74 3.61
N LYS A 193 0.78 5.05 3.66
CA LYS A 193 -0.32 6.00 3.60
C LYS A 193 -0.57 6.37 2.15
N ILE A 194 -1.76 6.09 1.64
CA ILE A 194 -2.18 6.47 0.28
C ILE A 194 -3.16 7.62 0.39
N THR A 195 -2.77 8.77 -0.16
CA THR A 195 -3.50 10.04 -0.11
C THR A 195 -3.86 10.53 -1.50
N GLY A 196 -4.75 11.52 -1.55
CA GLY A 196 -5.24 12.11 -2.78
C GLY A 196 -6.62 11.60 -3.14
N ILE A 197 -7.30 12.35 -4.00
CA ILE A 197 -8.68 12.08 -4.38
C ILE A 197 -8.67 11.37 -5.71
N THR A 198 -8.75 10.05 -5.67
CA THR A 198 -9.30 9.30 -6.80
C THR A 198 -10.01 8.08 -6.26
N PHE A 199 -11.31 7.97 -6.56
CA PHE A 199 -12.08 6.75 -6.70
C PHE A 199 -11.67 5.61 -5.73
N THR A 200 -12.41 5.26 -4.68
CA THR A 200 -11.99 4.09 -3.85
C THR A 200 -12.31 2.74 -4.50
N GLY A 201 -12.85 2.77 -5.72
CA GLY A 201 -13.48 1.64 -6.39
C GLY A 201 -14.84 1.30 -5.78
N ARG A 202 -15.14 1.91 -4.63
CA ARG A 202 -16.39 1.82 -3.91
C ARG A 202 -17.30 2.94 -4.40
N THR A 203 -18.39 2.56 -5.05
CA THR A 203 -19.48 3.47 -5.36
C THR A 203 -20.09 4.00 -4.07
N LEU A 204 -20.15 5.32 -3.88
CA LEU A 204 -20.78 5.92 -2.71
C LEU A 204 -22.26 6.18 -2.97
N TYR A 205 -23.09 5.81 -2.02
CA TYR A 205 -24.54 5.95 -2.09
C TYR A 205 -25.08 6.03 -0.66
N LEU A 206 -26.34 6.46 -0.52
CA LEU A 206 -27.00 6.58 0.78
C LEU A 206 -26.93 5.28 1.57
N GLY A 207 -26.32 5.32 2.76
CA GLY A 207 -26.15 4.16 3.63
C GLY A 207 -24.92 3.28 3.33
N VAL A 208 -24.01 3.70 2.44
CA VAL A 208 -22.68 3.08 2.33
C VAL A 208 -21.92 3.19 3.67
N GLN A 209 -21.04 2.24 3.97
CA GLN A 209 -20.25 2.29 5.20
C GLN A 209 -19.44 3.60 5.28
N PRO A 210 -19.32 4.24 6.45
CA PRO A 210 -18.48 5.42 6.60
C PRO A 210 -17.03 5.17 6.19
N GLY A 211 -16.35 6.20 5.68
CA GLY A 211 -14.97 6.07 5.23
C GLY A 211 -14.35 7.38 4.77
N GLU A 212 -13.02 7.42 4.75
CA GLU A 212 -12.27 8.63 4.35
C GLU A 212 -12.58 9.07 2.91
N ASP A 213 -13.06 8.17 2.06
CA ASP A 213 -13.56 8.49 0.72
C ASP A 213 -14.85 9.29 0.72
N VAL A 214 -15.75 9.03 1.67
CA VAL A 214 -16.93 9.87 1.89
C VAL A 214 -16.50 11.23 2.41
N ARG A 215 -15.56 11.28 3.36
CA ARG A 215 -15.02 12.54 3.89
C ARG A 215 -14.40 13.39 2.77
N SER A 216 -13.59 12.80 1.90
CA SER A 216 -13.02 13.52 0.77
C SER A 216 -14.09 14.06 -0.19
N VAL A 217 -15.16 13.31 -0.45
CA VAL A 217 -16.28 13.82 -1.25
C VAL A 217 -16.99 14.97 -0.53
N GLN A 218 -17.25 14.86 0.77
CA GLN A 218 -17.82 15.95 1.59
C GLN A 218 -16.95 17.21 1.51
N GLU A 219 -15.63 17.07 1.63
CA GLU A 219 -14.66 18.18 1.52
C GLU A 219 -14.74 18.88 0.17
N ILE A 220 -14.68 18.14 -0.94
CA ILE A 220 -14.76 18.73 -2.29
C ILE A 220 -16.11 19.41 -2.52
N LEU A 221 -17.21 18.74 -2.14
CA LEU A 221 -18.54 19.32 -2.31
C LEU A 221 -18.69 20.60 -1.47
N GLN A 222 -18.07 20.65 -0.30
CA GLN A 222 -18.05 21.84 0.56
C GLN A 222 -17.22 22.98 -0.04
N GLU A 223 -16.03 22.67 -0.60
CA GLU A 223 -15.20 23.65 -1.31
C GLU A 223 -15.88 24.21 -2.56
N LEU A 224 -16.63 23.37 -3.26
CA LEU A 224 -17.43 23.77 -4.42
C LEU A 224 -18.74 24.51 -4.05
N GLY A 225 -19.09 24.52 -2.77
CA GLY A 225 -20.30 25.19 -2.26
C GLY A 225 -21.60 24.39 -2.43
N TYR A 226 -21.53 23.10 -2.79
CA TYR A 226 -22.69 22.20 -2.85
C TYR A 226 -23.08 21.63 -1.48
N TYR A 227 -22.14 21.54 -0.54
CA TYR A 227 -22.36 20.90 0.76
C TYR A 227 -22.00 21.83 1.92
N GLY A 228 -22.87 21.93 2.93
CA GLY A 228 -22.67 22.77 4.12
C GLY A 228 -22.58 21.99 5.44
N GLY A 229 -22.70 20.67 5.39
CA GLY A 229 -22.75 19.78 6.55
C GLY A 229 -21.39 19.41 7.13
N PRO A 230 -21.36 18.50 8.12
CA PRO A 230 -20.13 18.06 8.76
C PRO A 230 -19.28 17.12 7.90
N LEU A 231 -17.96 17.22 8.01
CA LEU A 231 -17.00 16.26 7.45
C LEU A 231 -16.87 15.03 8.36
N ASP A 232 -17.93 14.25 8.48
CA ASP A 232 -18.01 13.12 9.43
C ASP A 232 -17.76 11.75 8.79
N ALA A 233 -17.43 11.72 7.50
CA ALA A 233 -17.23 10.52 6.71
C ALA A 233 -18.51 9.68 6.51
N VAL A 234 -19.71 10.23 6.73
CA VAL A 234 -21.01 9.55 6.57
C VAL A 234 -21.73 10.04 5.32
N TYR A 235 -22.17 9.10 4.47
CA TYR A 235 -22.91 9.44 3.25
C TYR A 235 -24.40 9.47 3.56
N ASP A 236 -24.86 10.61 4.07
CA ASP A 236 -26.25 10.86 4.47
C ASP A 236 -27.09 11.50 3.34
N GLU A 237 -28.31 11.94 3.68
CA GLU A 237 -29.22 12.57 2.72
C GLU A 237 -28.70 13.93 2.23
N GLU A 238 -27.99 14.68 3.09
CA GLU A 238 -27.45 15.99 2.73
C GLU A 238 -26.30 15.84 1.73
N VAL A 239 -25.41 14.85 1.94
CA VAL A 239 -24.35 14.51 0.97
C VAL A 239 -24.96 14.04 -0.35
N ARG A 240 -25.99 13.18 -0.32
CA ARG A 240 -26.69 12.72 -1.53
C ARG A 240 -27.26 13.89 -2.32
N ASP A 241 -27.90 14.84 -1.64
CA ASP A 241 -28.54 15.99 -2.30
C ASP A 241 -27.50 16.94 -2.91
N ALA A 242 -26.37 17.16 -2.23
CA ALA A 242 -25.23 17.88 -2.78
C ALA A 242 -24.65 17.20 -4.04
N VAL A 243 -24.55 15.86 -4.03
CA VAL A 243 -24.11 15.08 -5.22
C VAL A 243 -25.12 15.19 -6.35
N LEU A 244 -26.42 15.13 -6.07
CA LEU A 244 -27.47 15.30 -7.07
C LEU A 244 -27.36 16.65 -7.77
N GLU A 245 -27.11 17.72 -7.01
CA GLU A 245 -26.95 19.07 -7.52
C GLU A 245 -25.71 19.21 -8.40
N LEU A 246 -24.55 18.75 -7.92
CA LEU A 246 -23.32 18.68 -8.72
C LEU A 246 -23.54 17.89 -10.02
N GLN A 247 -24.10 16.68 -9.94
CA GLN A 247 -24.36 15.85 -11.12
C GLN A 247 -25.22 16.57 -12.15
N LYS A 248 -26.25 17.30 -11.69
CA LYS A 248 -27.12 18.10 -12.56
C LYS A 248 -26.36 19.23 -13.25
N ASP A 249 -25.53 19.96 -12.51
CA ASP A 249 -24.78 21.10 -13.03
C ASP A 249 -23.73 20.70 -14.07
N TYR A 250 -23.14 19.51 -13.91
CA TYR A 250 -22.13 18.98 -14.83
C TYR A 250 -22.68 18.00 -15.88
N GLY A 251 -24.01 17.92 -16.02
CA GLY A 251 -24.67 17.13 -17.06
C GLY A 251 -24.49 15.61 -16.93
N LEU A 252 -24.24 15.12 -15.71
CA LEU A 252 -24.20 13.72 -15.37
C LEU A 252 -25.62 13.16 -15.16
N ILE A 253 -25.73 11.84 -15.05
CA ILE A 253 -26.95 11.21 -14.52
C ILE A 253 -27.06 11.65 -13.05
N SER A 254 -28.13 12.38 -12.72
CA SER A 254 -28.41 12.86 -11.36
C SER A 254 -29.11 11.75 -10.58
N ASP A 255 -28.33 10.83 -10.03
CA ASP A 255 -28.78 9.68 -9.24
C ASP A 255 -28.35 9.76 -7.76
N GLY A 256 -27.54 10.76 -7.39
CA GLY A 256 -27.04 10.96 -6.05
C GLY A 256 -26.00 9.92 -5.65
N VAL A 257 -25.41 9.24 -6.63
CA VAL A 257 -24.42 8.18 -6.48
C VAL A 257 -23.06 8.68 -6.95
N VAL A 258 -22.04 8.55 -6.12
CA VAL A 258 -20.66 8.86 -6.52
C VAL A 258 -20.05 7.64 -7.18
N GLY A 259 -20.30 7.54 -8.50
CA GLY A 259 -19.73 6.54 -9.40
C GLY A 259 -18.67 7.11 -10.35
N PRO A 260 -18.20 6.32 -11.36
CA PRO A 260 -17.07 6.63 -12.26
C PRO A 260 -17.03 8.06 -12.75
N ASN A 261 -18.16 8.50 -13.29
CA ASN A 261 -18.28 9.81 -13.91
C ASN A 261 -18.37 10.93 -12.86
N THR A 262 -18.97 10.67 -11.70
CA THR A 262 -19.11 11.66 -10.62
C THR A 262 -17.74 12.01 -10.05
N TYR A 263 -16.89 11.02 -9.73
CA TYR A 263 -15.54 11.32 -9.27
C TYR A 263 -14.66 11.94 -10.35
N GLU A 264 -14.84 11.59 -11.64
CA GLU A 264 -14.09 12.26 -12.72
C GLU A 264 -14.36 13.77 -12.72
N VAL A 265 -15.62 14.17 -12.52
CA VAL A 265 -15.99 15.57 -12.38
C VAL A 265 -15.41 16.17 -11.09
N LEU A 266 -15.59 15.52 -9.94
CA LEU A 266 -15.06 16.01 -8.66
C LEU A 266 -13.54 16.22 -8.70
N GLY A 267 -12.80 15.29 -9.31
CA GLY A 267 -11.36 15.39 -9.51
C GLY A 267 -10.98 16.61 -10.35
N LYS A 268 -11.57 16.77 -11.54
CA LYS A 268 -11.31 17.92 -12.42
C LYS A 268 -11.59 19.26 -11.74
N LEU A 269 -12.67 19.34 -10.96
CA LEU A 269 -13.08 20.58 -10.31
C LEU A 269 -12.14 20.99 -9.20
N ARG A 270 -11.65 20.03 -8.42
CA ARG A 270 -10.65 20.32 -7.42
C ARG A 270 -9.31 20.73 -8.06
N ASP A 271 -8.89 20.11 -9.15
CA ASP A 271 -7.67 20.54 -9.86
C ASP A 271 -7.76 22.01 -10.31
N ILE A 272 -8.95 22.44 -10.73
CA ILE A 272 -9.21 23.85 -11.07
C ILE A 272 -9.14 24.73 -9.82
N LEU A 273 -9.73 24.31 -8.70
CA LEU A 273 -9.68 25.04 -7.44
C LEU A 273 -8.24 25.18 -6.92
N ALA A 274 -7.46 24.11 -6.91
CA ALA A 274 -6.06 24.11 -6.49
C ALA A 274 -5.20 25.07 -7.33
N ASN A 275 -5.36 25.04 -8.65
CA ASN A 275 -4.64 25.95 -9.56
C ASN A 275 -5.12 27.40 -9.49
N SER A 276 -6.32 27.66 -8.96
CA SER A 276 -6.84 29.03 -8.77
C SER A 276 -6.37 29.68 -7.46
N GLN A 277 -5.70 28.92 -6.59
CA GLN A 277 -5.21 29.35 -5.27
C GLN A 277 -3.70 29.63 -5.26
N GLU A 278 -2.97 29.48 -6.37
CA GLU A 278 -1.59 29.96 -6.49
C GLU A 278 -1.55 31.49 -6.75
N PRO A 279 -0.71 32.26 -6.02
CA PRO A 279 -0.61 33.72 -6.14
C PRO A 279 0.05 34.22 -7.43
#